data_AF-A0A1C4ALV5-F1
#
_entry.id   AF-A0A1C4ALV5-F1
#
_cell.length_a   1.000
_cell.length_b   1.000
_cell.length_c   1.000
_cell.angle_alpha   90.00
_cell.angle_beta   90.00
_cell.angle_gamma   90.00
#
_symmetry.space_group_name_H-M   'P 1'
#
loop_
_entity.id
_entity.type
_entity.pdbx_description
1 polymer ?
#
loop_
_entity_poly.entity_id
_entity_poly.type
_entity_poly.pdbx_seq_one_letter_code
_entity_poly.pdbx_strand_id
1 'polypeptide(L)'
;MTEIQRLLTETIEEINQREKRDNRPRFSISFIRKHPGLFIGMYVAWLATLAVMLQSETLSGSVWLLVVLFIAFNAFFFFDVYPRYHYDDIDVLDFRVCYNGEWYNTRFVPSTLIDAILHSPHVDAGHKYQLQQMVERKGELSFYDVFTLTRPAVVQPGG
;
A
#
# COMPACT_ATOMS: atom_id res chain seq x y z
N MET A 1 -4.82 -19.41 16.91
CA MET A 1 -4.02 -18.93 15.76
C MET A 1 -3.54 -20.17 15.02
N THR A 2 -3.79 -20.28 13.72
CA THR A 2 -3.26 -21.42 12.92
C THR A 2 -1.77 -21.25 12.67
N GLU A 3 -1.05 -22.33 12.39
CA GLU A 3 0.40 -22.22 12.11
C GLU A 3 0.68 -21.36 10.85
N ILE A 4 -0.17 -21.46 9.83
CA ILE A 4 -0.09 -20.61 8.62
C ILE A 4 -0.28 -19.14 8.99
N GLN A 5 -1.25 -18.82 9.86
CA GLN A 5 -1.46 -17.45 10.35
C GLN A 5 -0.24 -16.94 11.14
N ARG A 6 0.39 -17.79 11.97
CA ARG A 6 1.61 -17.44 12.69
C ARG A 6 2.75 -17.09 11.73
N LEU A 7 3.01 -17.95 10.74
CA LEU A 7 4.07 -17.76 9.74
C LEU A 7 3.83 -16.52 8.86
N LEU A 8 2.58 -16.28 8.45
CA LEU A 8 2.20 -15.06 7.72
C LEU A 8 2.43 -13.81 8.56
N THR A 9 2.01 -13.81 9.83
CA THR A 9 2.18 -12.67 10.73
C THR A 9 3.66 -12.38 10.98
N GLU A 10 4.48 -13.41 11.18
CA GLU A 10 5.92 -13.29 11.36
C GLU A 10 6.59 -12.69 10.12
N THR A 11 6.20 -13.14 8.93
CA THR A 11 6.71 -12.59 7.65
C THR A 11 6.31 -11.13 7.46
N ILE A 12 5.07 -10.77 7.80
CA ILE A 12 4.58 -9.38 7.73
C ILE A 12 5.39 -8.49 8.68
N GLU A 13 5.67 -8.95 9.90
CA GLU A 13 6.45 -8.20 10.88
C GLU A 13 7.91 -8.04 10.43
N GLU A 14 8.53 -9.08 9.86
CA GLU A 14 9.87 -8.99 9.28
C GLU A 14 9.91 -7.92 8.17
N ILE A 15 8.90 -7.89 7.30
CA ILE A 15 8.78 -6.86 6.24
C ILE A 15 8.61 -5.47 6.85
N ASN A 16 7.75 -5.32 7.87
CA ASN A 16 7.56 -4.04 8.56
C ASN A 16 8.88 -3.51 9.13
N GLN A 17 9.69 -4.38 9.74
CA GLN A 17 10.99 -4.01 10.29
C GLN A 17 12.02 -3.69 9.20
N ARG A 18 12.12 -4.55 8.17
CA ARG A 18 13.06 -4.38 7.05
C ARG A 18 12.78 -3.11 6.25
N GLU A 19 11.52 -2.83 5.94
CA GLU A 19 11.09 -1.62 5.22
C GLU A 19 10.94 -0.39 6.13
N LYS A 20 11.16 -0.54 7.44
CA LYS A 20 11.00 0.52 8.47
C LYS A 20 9.64 1.22 8.39
N ARG A 21 8.58 0.42 8.29
CA ARG A 21 7.19 0.88 8.28
C ARG A 21 6.82 1.28 9.70
N ASP A 22 6.72 2.59 9.96
CA ASP A 22 6.57 3.13 11.31
C ASP A 22 5.32 4.00 11.49
N ASN A 23 4.41 4.04 10.50
CA ASN A 23 3.23 4.90 10.48
C ASN A 23 3.54 6.40 10.61
N ARG A 24 4.81 6.82 10.51
CA ARG A 24 5.19 8.22 10.71
C ARG A 24 5.20 8.95 9.36
N PRO A 25 4.68 10.19 9.31
CA PRO A 25 4.86 11.04 8.15
C PRO A 25 6.35 11.37 7.99
N ARG A 26 6.92 11.04 6.84
CA ARG A 26 8.29 11.36 6.47
C ARG A 26 8.27 12.40 5.38
N PHE A 27 9.18 13.36 5.50
CA PHE A 27 9.41 14.32 4.45
C PHE A 27 10.07 13.61 3.27
N SER A 28 9.34 13.51 2.16
CA SER A 28 9.74 12.78 0.96
C SER A 28 9.80 13.75 -0.22
N ILE A 29 10.95 13.78 -0.90
CA ILE A 29 11.14 14.46 -2.18
C ILE A 29 10.84 13.47 -3.34
N SER A 30 10.20 12.33 -3.03
CA SER A 30 9.94 11.27 -4.01
C SER A 30 9.06 11.77 -5.14
N PHE A 31 8.10 12.64 -4.84
CA PHE A 31 7.20 13.24 -5.82
C PHE A 31 7.95 14.05 -6.89
N ILE A 32 8.88 14.92 -6.48
CA ILE A 32 9.70 15.71 -7.42
C ILE A 32 10.56 14.80 -8.31
N ARG A 33 11.13 13.74 -7.73
CA ARG A 33 11.99 12.81 -8.47
C ARG A 33 11.20 11.94 -9.45
N LYS A 34 10.00 11.49 -9.05
CA LYS A 34 9.18 10.56 -9.82
C LYS A 34 8.35 11.28 -10.90
N HIS A 35 7.93 12.52 -10.63
CA HIS A 35 7.07 13.31 -11.52
C HIS A 35 7.59 14.75 -11.71
N PRO A 36 8.81 14.93 -12.24
CA PRO A 36 9.42 16.26 -12.38
C PRO A 36 8.61 17.19 -13.30
N GLY A 37 8.04 16.67 -14.39
CA GLY A 37 7.23 17.46 -15.32
C GLY A 37 5.93 17.97 -14.70
N LEU A 38 5.26 17.15 -13.89
CA LEU A 38 4.03 17.54 -13.19
C LEU A 38 4.32 18.63 -12.15
N PHE A 39 5.44 18.50 -11.43
CA PHE A 39 5.89 19.49 -10.47
C PHE A 39 6.18 20.85 -11.15
N ILE A 40 6.93 20.85 -12.26
CA ILE A 40 7.22 22.09 -13.00
C ILE A 40 5.93 22.71 -13.57
N GLY A 41 5.06 21.89 -14.18
CA GLY A 41 3.79 22.35 -14.74
C GLY A 41 2.89 23.01 -13.69
N MET A 42 2.86 22.47 -12.47
CA MET A 42 2.12 23.05 -11.34
C MET A 42 2.64 24.45 -10.98
N TYR A 43 3.95 24.66 -10.92
CA TYR A 43 4.52 25.99 -10.62
C TYR A 43 4.31 26.99 -11.75
N VAL A 44 4.39 26.56 -13.01
CA VAL A 44 4.09 27.41 -14.17
C VAL A 44 2.62 27.84 -14.15
N ALA A 45 1.70 26.91 -13.90
CA ALA A 45 0.28 27.20 -13.80
C ALA A 45 -0.02 28.18 -12.63
N TRP A 46 0.59 27.94 -11.47
CA TRP A 46 0.44 28.82 -10.31
C TRP A 46 0.95 30.24 -10.57
N LEU A 47 2.13 30.39 -11.21
CA LEU A 47 2.66 31.70 -11.59
C LEU A 47 1.75 32.41 -12.60
N ALA A 48 1.20 31.69 -13.57
CA ALA A 48 0.25 32.25 -14.52
C ALA A 48 -1.03 32.74 -13.82
N THR A 49 -1.59 31.94 -12.90
CA THR A 49 -2.76 32.35 -12.10
C THR A 49 -2.44 33.56 -11.23
N LEU A 50 -1.26 33.59 -10.59
CA LEU A 50 -0.81 34.70 -9.77
C LEU A 50 -0.73 36.00 -10.59
N ALA A 51 -0.13 35.95 -11.78
CA ALA A 51 -0.03 37.11 -12.67
C ALA A 51 -1.40 37.68 -13.05
N VAL A 52 -2.36 36.81 -13.39
CA VAL A 52 -3.74 37.22 -13.73
C VAL A 52 -4.46 37.82 -12.52
N MET A 53 -4.30 37.23 -11.33
CA MET A 53 -4.95 37.75 -10.12
C MET A 53 -4.38 39.11 -9.69
N LEU A 54 -3.07 39.34 -9.86
CA LEU A 54 -2.46 40.63 -9.55
C LEU A 54 -2.91 41.75 -10.49
N GLN A 55 -3.18 41.44 -11.76
CA GLN A 55 -3.70 42.40 -12.73
C GLN A 55 -5.20 42.72 -12.52
N SER A 56 -5.90 41.91 -11.73
CA SER A 56 -7.34 42.02 -11.52
C SER A 56 -7.66 42.82 -10.26
N GLU A 57 -8.38 43.93 -10.42
CA GLU A 57 -8.82 44.77 -9.30
C GLU A 57 -9.73 44.02 -8.31
N THR A 58 -10.50 43.04 -8.79
CA THR A 58 -11.45 42.27 -7.96
C THR A 58 -10.78 41.10 -7.21
N LEU A 59 -9.69 40.54 -7.75
CA LEU A 59 -9.05 39.33 -7.21
C LEU A 59 -7.72 39.62 -6.48
N SER A 60 -7.11 40.78 -6.70
CA SER A 60 -5.83 41.16 -6.08
C SER A 60 -5.85 41.05 -4.55
N GLY A 61 -6.97 41.43 -3.91
CA GLY A 61 -7.15 41.31 -2.45
C GLY A 61 -7.19 39.88 -1.91
N SER A 62 -7.38 38.88 -2.79
CA SER A 62 -7.47 37.45 -2.44
C SER A 62 -6.23 36.66 -2.83
N VAL A 63 -5.17 37.31 -3.33
CA VAL A 63 -3.91 36.65 -3.73
C VAL A 63 -3.27 35.89 -2.58
N TRP A 64 -3.37 36.41 -1.35
CA TRP A 64 -2.85 35.74 -0.16
C TRP A 64 -3.47 34.34 0.03
N LEU A 65 -4.76 34.18 -0.29
CA LEU A 65 -5.47 32.91 -0.18
C LEU A 65 -4.90 31.88 -1.17
N LEU A 66 -4.62 32.30 -2.41
CA LEU A 66 -3.98 31.47 -3.42
C LEU A 66 -2.61 30.96 -2.93
N VAL A 67 -1.81 31.84 -2.33
CA VAL A 67 -0.48 31.49 -1.79
C VAL A 67 -0.61 30.49 -0.64
N VAL A 68 -1.50 30.74 0.31
CA VAL A 68 -1.71 29.86 1.48
C VAL A 68 -2.20 28.47 1.04
N LEU A 69 -3.19 28.41 0.15
CA LEU A 69 -3.69 27.14 -0.38
C LEU A 69 -2.63 26.40 -1.18
N PHE A 70 -1.86 27.11 -2.00
CA PHE A 70 -0.77 26.51 -2.76
C PHE A 70 0.28 25.90 -1.83
N ILE A 71 0.70 26.60 -0.78
CA ILE A 71 1.65 26.08 0.23
C ILE A 71 1.04 24.88 0.96
N ALA A 72 -0.21 24.96 1.41
CA ALA A 72 -0.87 23.89 2.14
C ALA A 72 -0.99 22.60 1.30
N PHE A 73 -1.45 22.71 0.05
CA PHE A 73 -1.56 21.56 -0.84
C PHE A 73 -0.19 21.05 -1.32
N ASN A 74 0.78 21.95 -1.56
CA ASN A 74 2.14 21.53 -1.86
C ASN A 74 2.76 20.75 -0.70
N ALA A 75 2.60 21.24 0.53
CA ALA A 75 3.11 20.58 1.73
C ALA A 75 2.62 19.13 1.81
N PHE A 76 1.35 18.87 1.48
CA PHE A 76 0.79 17.52 1.46
C PHE A 76 1.54 16.56 0.53
N PHE A 77 1.99 17.01 -0.66
CA PHE A 77 2.79 16.19 -1.57
C PHE A 77 4.18 15.81 -1.03
N PHE A 78 4.68 16.55 -0.05
CA PHE A 78 5.98 16.27 0.57
C PHE A 78 5.90 15.32 1.77
N PHE A 79 4.70 14.96 2.23
CA PHE A 79 4.54 14.00 3.32
C PHE A 79 4.14 12.64 2.74
N ASP A 80 5.04 11.67 2.88
CA ASP A 80 4.76 10.27 2.60
C ASP A 80 4.61 9.51 3.92
N VAL A 81 3.63 8.63 4.01
CA VAL A 81 3.39 7.81 5.20
C VAL A 81 3.52 6.36 4.79
N TYR A 82 4.41 5.62 5.46
CA TYR A 82 4.55 4.18 5.28
C TYR A 82 3.74 3.47 6.36
N PRO A 83 2.47 3.10 6.11
CA PRO A 83 1.64 2.43 7.10
C PRO A 83 2.19 1.04 7.39
N ARG A 84 2.15 0.63 8.66
CA ARG A 84 2.44 -0.74 9.09
C ARG A 84 1.38 -1.69 8.58
N TYR A 85 1.82 -2.87 8.18
CA TYR A 85 0.96 -3.96 7.77
C TYR A 85 0.58 -4.82 8.96
N HIS A 86 -0.67 -5.26 9.01
CA HIS A 86 -1.14 -6.27 9.95
C HIS A 86 -1.79 -7.42 9.18
N TYR A 87 -1.84 -8.59 9.81
CA TYR A 87 -2.52 -9.75 9.26
C TYR A 87 -4.03 -9.54 9.15
N ASP A 88 -4.63 -8.87 10.13
CA ASP A 88 -6.08 -8.62 10.18
C ASP A 88 -6.56 -7.68 9.06
N ASP A 89 -5.65 -6.91 8.46
CA ASP A 89 -5.93 -5.96 7.39
C ASP A 89 -5.94 -6.62 5.99
N ILE A 90 -5.66 -7.93 5.85
CA ILE A 90 -5.51 -8.59 4.55
C ILE A 90 -6.82 -8.64 3.74
N ASP A 91 -7.98 -8.78 4.41
CA ASP A 91 -9.31 -8.85 3.78
C ASP A 91 -10.18 -7.60 3.99
N VAL A 92 -9.68 -6.65 4.77
CA VAL A 92 -10.43 -5.43 5.04
C VAL A 92 -10.14 -4.43 3.93
N LEU A 93 -11.21 -3.96 3.28
CA LEU A 93 -11.14 -2.85 2.34
C LEU A 93 -10.89 -1.54 3.12
N ASP A 94 -9.64 -1.33 3.53
CA ASP A 94 -9.22 -0.13 4.24
C ASP A 94 -8.77 0.95 3.25
N PHE A 95 -9.23 2.19 3.44
CA PHE A 95 -8.78 3.35 2.66
C PHE A 95 -7.24 3.53 2.69
N ARG A 96 -6.57 3.03 3.75
CA ARG A 96 -5.09 3.00 3.85
C ARG A 96 -4.43 2.02 2.87
N VAL A 97 -5.11 0.93 2.56
CA VAL A 97 -4.71 -0.06 1.56
C VAL A 97 -4.99 0.47 0.14
N CYS A 98 -6.08 1.22 -0.06
CA CYS A 98 -6.37 1.86 -1.35
C CYS A 98 -5.38 2.99 -1.71
N TYR A 99 -4.90 3.78 -0.74
CA TYR A 99 -4.00 4.92 -1.00
C TYR A 99 -2.59 4.50 -1.44
N ASN A 100 -2.17 3.27 -1.13
CA ASN A 100 -0.87 2.70 -1.52
C ASN A 100 -1.00 1.60 -2.60
N GLY A 101 -2.20 1.40 -3.15
CA GLY A 101 -2.53 0.28 -4.04
C GLY A 101 -2.71 -1.01 -3.24
N GLU A 102 -3.63 -1.88 -3.66
CA GLU A 102 -3.99 -3.14 -3.00
C GLU A 102 -2.77 -4.06 -2.77
N TRP A 103 -2.04 -3.79 -1.69
CA TRP A 103 -0.70 -4.32 -1.50
C TRP A 103 -0.75 -5.84 -1.33
N TYR A 104 -1.68 -6.34 -0.53
CA TYR A 104 -1.79 -7.78 -0.27
C TYR A 104 -2.14 -8.63 -1.51
N ASN A 105 -2.75 -8.03 -2.54
CA ASN A 105 -3.05 -8.69 -3.82
C ASN A 105 -1.89 -8.60 -4.82
N THR A 106 -1.08 -7.53 -4.74
CA THR A 106 -0.03 -7.24 -5.71
C THR A 106 1.37 -7.60 -5.23
N ARG A 107 1.55 -7.85 -3.92
CA ARG A 107 2.82 -8.30 -3.36
C ARG A 107 2.87 -9.80 -3.21
N PHE A 108 3.91 -10.35 -3.82
CA PHE A 108 4.25 -11.75 -3.71
C PHE A 108 4.86 -12.05 -2.34
N VAL A 109 4.47 -13.20 -1.78
CA VAL A 109 5.11 -13.75 -0.61
C VAL A 109 6.53 -14.24 -0.95
N PRO A 110 7.49 -14.14 -0.01
CA PRO A 110 8.80 -14.71 -0.23
C PRO A 110 8.72 -16.24 -0.32
N SER A 111 9.55 -16.86 -1.16
CA SER A 111 9.60 -18.32 -1.32
C SER A 111 9.91 -19.04 -0.01
N THR A 112 10.67 -18.40 0.88
CA THR A 112 10.97 -18.90 2.23
C THR A 112 9.72 -19.15 3.07
N LEU A 113 8.67 -18.32 2.92
CA LEU A 113 7.39 -18.53 3.60
C LEU A 113 6.67 -19.77 3.04
N ILE A 114 6.68 -19.96 1.72
CA ILE A 114 6.08 -21.13 1.06
C ILE A 114 6.78 -22.40 1.56
N ASP A 115 8.12 -22.40 1.56
CA ASP A 115 8.91 -23.52 2.06
C ASP A 115 8.66 -23.78 3.55
N ALA A 116 8.57 -22.74 4.37
CA ALA A 116 8.27 -22.87 5.80
C ALA A 116 6.90 -23.52 6.04
N ILE A 117 5.88 -23.15 5.25
CA ILE A 117 4.54 -23.76 5.35
C ILE A 117 4.58 -25.23 4.92
N LEU A 118 5.29 -25.56 3.84
CA LEU A 118 5.38 -26.94 3.34
C LEU A 118 6.15 -27.87 4.30
N HIS A 119 7.20 -27.37 4.96
CA HIS A 119 8.01 -28.15 5.88
C HIS A 119 7.49 -28.14 7.33
N SER A 120 6.55 -27.26 7.67
CA SER A 120 6.02 -27.21 9.04
C SER A 120 5.23 -28.47 9.39
N PRO A 121 5.54 -29.15 10.52
CA PRO A 121 4.79 -30.35 10.95
C PRO A 121 3.39 -30.03 11.46
N HIS A 122 3.10 -28.75 11.74
CA HIS A 122 1.83 -28.28 12.31
C HIS A 122 0.83 -27.80 11.26
N VAL A 123 1.17 -27.90 9.97
CA VAL A 123 0.28 -27.60 8.85
C VAL A 123 -0.30 -28.89 8.30
N ASP A 124 -1.62 -28.95 8.19
CA ASP A 124 -2.33 -30.11 7.65
C ASP A 124 -1.93 -30.41 6.19
N ALA A 125 -1.90 -31.70 5.85
CA ALA A 125 -1.50 -32.15 4.51
C ALA A 125 -2.41 -31.60 3.41
N GLY A 126 -3.71 -31.39 3.68
CA GLY A 126 -4.66 -30.78 2.75
C GLY A 126 -4.28 -29.34 2.39
N HIS A 127 -3.91 -28.52 3.37
CA HIS A 127 -3.45 -27.15 3.11
C HIS A 127 -2.12 -27.12 2.35
N LYS A 128 -1.19 -28.04 2.64
CA LYS A 128 0.07 -28.16 1.89
C LYS A 128 -0.16 -28.52 0.42
N TYR A 129 -1.06 -29.47 0.17
CA TYR A 129 -1.42 -29.87 -1.18
C TYR A 129 -2.07 -28.72 -1.96
N GLN A 130 -3.02 -28.01 -1.34
CA GLN A 130 -3.64 -26.82 -1.95
C GLN A 130 -2.60 -25.73 -2.25
N LEU A 131 -1.67 -25.47 -1.33
CA LEU A 131 -0.58 -24.51 -1.54
C LEU A 131 0.29 -24.90 -2.75
N GLN A 132 0.69 -26.17 -2.86
CA GLN A 132 1.47 -26.66 -4.01
C GLN A 132 0.72 -26.47 -5.34
N GLN A 133 -0.56 -26.82 -5.39
CA GLN A 133 -1.39 -26.60 -6.58
C GLN A 133 -1.49 -25.12 -6.96
N MET A 134 -1.59 -24.23 -5.96
CA MET A 134 -1.62 -22.79 -6.20
C MET A 134 -0.29 -22.29 -6.78
N VAL A 135 0.85 -22.75 -6.24
CA VAL A 135 2.19 -22.44 -6.78
C VAL A 135 2.35 -22.95 -8.20
N GLU A 136 1.96 -24.19 -8.50
CA GLU A 136 2.06 -24.75 -9.85
C GLU A 136 1.22 -23.97 -10.88
N ARG A 137 0.04 -23.49 -10.47
CA ARG A 137 -0.88 -22.77 -11.36
C ARG A 137 -0.51 -21.31 -11.57
N LYS A 138 -0.13 -20.60 -10.50
CA LYS A 138 0.10 -19.14 -10.52
C LYS A 138 1.58 -18.76 -10.56
N GLY A 139 2.49 -19.67 -10.19
CA GLY A 139 3.90 -19.38 -9.99
C GLY A 139 4.13 -18.60 -8.70
N GLU A 140 3.93 -17.28 -8.77
CA GLU A 140 4.10 -16.39 -7.62
C GLU A 140 2.77 -16.20 -6.88
N LEU A 141 2.78 -16.43 -5.57
CA LEU A 141 1.60 -16.28 -4.72
C LEU A 141 1.62 -14.94 -4.01
N SER A 142 0.44 -14.31 -3.91
CA SER A 142 0.27 -13.08 -3.14
C SER A 142 0.02 -13.38 -1.65
N PHE A 143 0.14 -12.37 -0.78
CA PHE A 143 -0.24 -12.51 0.63
C PHE A 143 -1.71 -12.90 0.79
N TYR A 144 -2.58 -12.36 -0.07
CA TYR A 144 -3.99 -12.72 -0.10
C TYR A 144 -4.22 -14.18 -0.45
N ASP A 145 -3.50 -14.72 -1.44
CA ASP A 145 -3.59 -16.14 -1.83
C ASP A 145 -3.30 -17.07 -0.64
N VAL A 146 -2.21 -16.83 0.09
CA VAL A 146 -1.87 -17.67 1.26
C VAL A 146 -2.85 -17.46 2.41
N PHE A 147 -3.38 -16.25 2.57
CA PHE A 147 -4.43 -15.96 3.54
C PHE A 147 -5.72 -16.76 3.28
N THR A 148 -6.10 -16.98 2.01
CA THR A 148 -7.31 -17.76 1.70
C THR A 148 -7.24 -19.21 2.18
N LEU A 149 -6.03 -19.79 2.33
CA LEU A 149 -5.83 -21.13 2.91
C LEU A 149 -6.18 -21.19 4.40
N THR A 150 -6.18 -20.05 5.08
CA THR A 150 -6.54 -19.94 6.50
C THR A 150 -8.02 -19.69 6.73
N ARG A 151 -8.78 -19.34 5.68
CA ARG A 151 -10.23 -19.24 5.80
C ARG A 151 -10.83 -20.63 5.80
N PRO A 152 -11.84 -20.89 6.64
CA PRO A 152 -12.68 -22.06 6.45
C PRO A 152 -13.22 -21.98 5.02
N ALA A 153 -13.12 -23.09 4.28
CA ALA A 153 -13.65 -23.19 2.92
C ALA A 153 -15.04 -22.55 2.92
N VAL A 154 -15.18 -21.43 2.21
CA VAL A 154 -16.50 -20.88 1.96
C VAL A 154 -17.20 -21.98 1.19
N VAL A 155 -18.11 -22.68 1.87
CA VAL A 155 -19.07 -23.56 1.25
C VAL A 155 -19.73 -22.69 0.20
N GLN A 156 -19.33 -22.86 -1.07
CA GLN A 156 -20.14 -22.36 -2.17
C GLN A 156 -21.53 -22.95 -1.91
N PRO A 157 -22.57 -22.13 -1.71
CA PRO A 157 -23.91 -22.68 -1.69
C PRO A 157 -24.15 -23.17 -3.12
N GLY A 158 -23.99 -24.48 -3.31
CA GLY A 158 -24.44 -25.14 -4.51
C GLY A 158 -25.96 -25.04 -4.58
N GLY A 159 -26.47 -24.67 -5.76
CA GLY A 159 -27.89 -24.59 -6.07
C GLY A 159 -28.18 -23.52 -7.09
#